data_AF-V4Y3G1-F1
#
_entry.id   AF-V4Y3G1-F1
#
_cell.length_a   1.000
_cell.length_b   1.000
_cell.length_c   1.000
_cell.angle_alpha   90.00
_cell.angle_beta   90.00
_cell.angle_gamma   90.00
#
_symmetry.space_group_name_H-M   'P 1'
#
loop_
_entity.id
_entity.type
_entity.pdbx_description
1 polymer ?
#
loop_
_entity_poly.entity_id
_entity_poly.type
_entity_poly.pdbx_seq_one_letter_code
_entity_poly.pdbx_strand_id
1 'polypeptide(L)'
;MKIGRRGVLAGGALALGGAGAYALTRGSGGEPSVQEEGAPTAVEDDRAAGLAARFAPDLYFDARERWFPTDPLRYASDRDGDLVVGGFDALDGYTADVRDGGPPAPTVYYRVVEYPDDPLVVVQYWVYSAFDQFTTNFHWHDWELLQTFVDTDADRAVCHAASAHSRAVPNNEYLDPDAERAAVLSELGSHSSALGLNATRDRFERLPLDDS
;
A
#
# COMPACT_ATOMS: atom_id res chain seq x y z
N MET A 1 22.56 -19.51 14.15
CA MET A 1 22.37 -19.37 12.69
C MET A 1 21.92 -17.94 12.49
N LYS A 2 22.71 -17.07 11.83
CA LYS A 2 22.32 -15.67 11.61
C LYS A 2 21.21 -15.67 10.56
N ILE A 3 20.00 -15.30 10.95
CA ILE A 3 18.91 -15.06 10.00
C ILE A 3 19.37 -13.87 9.15
N GLY A 4 19.53 -14.08 7.85
CA GLY A 4 19.95 -13.02 6.93
C GLY A 4 18.77 -12.11 6.57
N ARG A 5 19.05 -10.92 6.06
CA ARG A 5 18.07 -9.90 5.61
C ARG A 5 16.87 -10.44 4.82
N ARG A 6 17.07 -11.49 4.02
CA ARG A 6 16.01 -12.19 3.26
C ARG A 6 15.05 -13.01 4.13
N GLY A 7 15.49 -13.51 5.28
CA GLY A 7 14.68 -14.27 6.22
C GLY A 7 13.68 -13.41 7.01
N VAL A 8 14.04 -12.17 7.31
CA VAL A 8 13.17 -11.20 7.99
C VAL A 8 12.05 -10.73 7.05
N LEU A 9 12.38 -10.38 5.79
CA LEU A 9 11.37 -10.00 4.80
C LEU A 9 10.39 -11.15 4.47
N ALA A 10 10.88 -12.39 4.41
CA ALA A 10 10.02 -13.57 4.18
C ALA A 10 9.15 -13.95 5.39
N GLY A 11 9.53 -13.55 6.61
CA GLY A 11 8.80 -13.86 7.86
C GLY A 11 7.88 -12.74 8.34
N GLY A 12 8.28 -11.47 8.17
CA GLY A 12 7.60 -10.29 8.71
C GLY A 12 6.47 -9.71 7.86
N ALA A 13 6.41 -10.03 6.57
CA ALA A 13 5.36 -9.54 5.66
C ALA A 13 3.95 -10.11 5.98
N LEU A 14 3.85 -11.14 6.83
CA LEU A 14 2.60 -11.86 7.11
C LEU A 14 1.74 -11.28 8.25
N ALA A 15 2.18 -10.24 8.95
CA ALA A 15 1.51 -9.80 10.19
C ALA A 15 0.98 -8.35 10.20
N LEU A 16 1.03 -7.61 9.09
CA LEU A 16 0.60 -6.20 9.05
C LEU A 16 -0.72 -6.04 8.28
N GLY A 17 -1.80 -6.58 8.84
CA GLY A 17 -3.17 -6.41 8.34
C GLY A 17 -4.18 -6.46 9.49
N GLY A 18 -4.33 -5.34 10.19
CA GLY A 18 -5.30 -5.20 11.28
C GLY A 18 -6.74 -5.11 10.77
N ALA A 19 -7.38 -6.27 10.63
CA ALA A 19 -8.81 -6.60 10.77
C ALA A 19 -9.24 -7.66 9.73
N GLY A 20 -8.90 -8.93 9.97
CA GLY A 20 -9.46 -10.07 9.23
C GLY A 20 -8.45 -11.10 8.72
N ALA A 21 -7.59 -11.65 9.58
CA ALA A 21 -6.78 -12.82 9.24
C ALA A 21 -7.65 -14.08 9.19
N TYR A 22 -8.29 -14.37 8.05
CA TYR A 22 -8.79 -15.72 7.77
C TYR A 22 -7.61 -16.63 7.44
N ALA A 23 -7.18 -17.40 8.44
CA ALA A 23 -6.22 -18.48 8.26
C ALA A 23 -6.81 -19.56 7.34
N LEU A 24 -6.33 -19.63 6.10
CA LEU A 24 -6.49 -20.80 5.23
C LEU A 24 -5.11 -21.43 4.99
N THR A 25 -4.63 -22.19 5.97
CA THR A 25 -3.59 -23.20 5.73
C THR A 25 -4.18 -24.58 5.95
N ARG A 26 -4.57 -25.24 4.86
CA ARG A 26 -4.83 -26.68 4.84
C ARG A 26 -3.59 -27.35 4.25
N GLY A 27 -2.69 -27.85 5.10
CA GLY A 27 -1.50 -28.58 4.66
C GLY A 27 -0.42 -28.73 5.72
N SER A 28 -0.60 -29.71 6.60
CA SER A 28 0.40 -30.46 7.38
C SER A 28 1.88 -30.04 7.35
N GLY A 29 2.41 -29.71 8.54
CA GLY A 29 3.76 -30.16 8.96
C GLY A 29 4.75 -29.05 9.34
N GLY A 30 4.73 -28.63 10.61
CA GLY A 30 5.77 -27.81 11.25
C GLY A 30 5.28 -26.42 11.60
N GLU A 31 5.06 -26.14 12.89
CA GLU A 31 4.91 -24.76 13.38
C GLU A 31 6.27 -24.07 13.18
N PRO A 32 6.39 -23.04 12.32
CA PRO A 32 7.56 -22.19 12.37
C PRO A 32 7.53 -21.49 13.73
N SER A 33 8.56 -21.73 14.54
CA SER A 33 8.80 -20.93 15.74
C SER A 33 9.15 -19.51 15.29
N VAL A 34 8.14 -18.67 15.10
CA VAL A 34 8.33 -17.23 14.94
C VAL A 34 8.89 -16.75 16.28
N GLN A 35 10.18 -16.39 16.30
CA GLN A 35 10.70 -15.63 17.43
C GLN A 35 9.87 -14.36 17.51
N GLU A 36 9.38 -13.99 18.69
CA GLU A 36 8.75 -12.68 18.91
C GLU A 36 9.83 -11.60 18.68
N GLU A 37 10.02 -11.23 17.42
CA GLU A 37 10.74 -10.02 17.06
C GLU A 37 9.96 -8.84 17.66
N GLY A 38 10.70 -7.86 18.19
CA GLY A 38 10.13 -6.71 18.89
C GLY A 38 9.05 -6.05 18.04
N ALA A 39 7.89 -5.81 18.66
CA ALA A 39 6.76 -5.18 17.97
C ALA A 39 7.19 -3.84 17.37
N PRO A 40 6.80 -3.52 16.11
CA PRO A 40 7.21 -2.30 15.47
C PRO A 40 6.67 -1.08 16.23
N THR A 41 7.53 -0.08 16.42
CA THR A 41 7.21 1.17 17.14
C THR A 41 7.02 2.32 16.17
N ALA A 42 6.24 3.33 16.56
CA ALA A 42 6.10 4.55 15.76
C ALA A 42 7.43 5.31 15.70
N VAL A 43 7.72 5.90 14.55
CA VAL A 43 8.86 6.81 14.36
C VAL A 43 8.42 8.24 14.69
N GLU A 44 9.31 9.03 15.29
CA GLU A 44 9.11 10.46 15.58
C GLU A 44 8.63 11.25 14.34
N ASP A 45 7.67 12.16 14.54
CA ASP A 45 6.87 12.78 13.49
C ASP A 45 7.70 13.44 12.36
N ASP A 46 8.74 14.21 12.70
CA ASP A 46 9.58 14.89 11.70
C ASP A 46 10.37 13.89 10.84
N ARG A 47 10.89 12.83 11.46
CA ARG A 47 11.60 11.75 10.75
C ARG A 47 10.62 10.94 9.90
N ALA A 48 9.43 10.66 10.44
CA ALA A 48 8.37 9.97 9.73
C ALA A 48 7.94 10.75 8.48
N ALA A 49 7.72 12.06 8.60
CA ALA A 49 7.38 12.94 7.49
C ALA A 49 8.49 12.99 6.43
N GLY A 50 9.76 13.09 6.85
CA GLY A 50 10.91 13.07 5.94
C GLY A 50 11.02 11.77 5.13
N LEU A 51 10.84 10.63 5.78
CA LEU A 51 10.84 9.32 5.13
C LEU A 51 9.65 9.15 4.18
N ALA A 52 8.45 9.54 4.62
CA ALA A 52 7.24 9.50 3.80
C ALA A 52 7.35 10.39 2.55
N ALA A 53 7.95 11.57 2.67
CA ALA A 53 8.16 12.45 1.52
C ALA A 53 9.20 11.89 0.52
N ARG A 54 10.33 11.36 1.03
CA ARG A 54 11.40 10.80 0.19
C ARG A 54 10.92 9.59 -0.62
N PHE A 55 10.21 8.68 0.04
CA PHE A 55 9.81 7.40 -0.54
C PHE A 55 8.37 7.40 -1.09
N ALA A 56 7.73 8.56 -1.24
CA ALA A 56 6.34 8.65 -1.68
C ALA A 56 6.15 7.93 -3.04
N PRO A 57 5.16 7.07 -3.24
CA PRO A 57 4.98 6.38 -4.51
C PRO A 57 4.52 7.35 -5.61
N ASP A 58 4.70 6.94 -6.86
CA ASP A 58 4.04 7.56 -8.01
C ASP A 58 2.88 6.68 -8.46
N LEU A 59 1.67 7.21 -8.38
CA LEU A 59 0.47 6.50 -8.74
C LEU A 59 0.08 6.84 -10.18
N TYR A 60 0.00 5.81 -11.02
CA TYR A 60 -0.48 5.88 -12.37
C TYR A 60 -1.86 5.23 -12.46
N PHE A 61 -2.76 5.92 -13.13
CA PHE A 61 -4.16 5.49 -13.31
C PHE A 61 -4.47 5.36 -14.79
N ASP A 62 -5.39 4.45 -15.13
CA ASP A 62 -5.92 4.38 -16.48
C ASP A 62 -6.62 5.69 -16.86
N ALA A 63 -6.58 6.06 -18.14
CA ALA A 63 -7.22 7.28 -18.63
C ALA A 63 -8.74 7.31 -18.43
N ARG A 64 -9.37 6.15 -18.15
CA ARG A 64 -10.80 6.02 -17.83
C ARG A 64 -11.07 5.91 -16.33
N GLU A 65 -10.05 5.98 -15.48
CA GLU A 65 -10.25 5.96 -14.04
C GLU A 65 -11.11 7.17 -13.61
N ARG A 66 -12.05 6.91 -12.71
CA ARG A 66 -12.99 7.90 -12.16
C ARG A 66 -12.89 8.02 -10.66
N TRP A 67 -12.38 7.00 -9.98
CA TRP A 67 -12.38 6.87 -8.52
C TRP A 67 -10.95 7.01 -8.00
N PHE A 68 -10.39 8.19 -8.22
CA PHE A 68 -9.07 8.54 -7.71
C PHE A 68 -9.06 8.71 -6.19
N PRO A 69 -7.86 8.61 -5.57
CA PRO A 69 -7.69 8.83 -4.14
C PRO A 69 -8.20 10.19 -3.66
N THR A 70 -8.86 10.21 -2.50
CA THR A 70 -9.44 11.42 -1.88
C THR A 70 -9.38 11.33 -0.36
N ASP A 71 -9.54 12.46 0.33
CA ASP A 71 -9.81 12.47 1.77
C ASP A 71 -11.27 12.03 2.08
N PRO A 72 -11.51 10.88 2.74
CA PRO A 72 -12.86 10.44 3.12
C PRO A 72 -13.56 11.34 4.14
N LEU A 73 -12.82 12.09 4.97
CA LEU A 73 -13.41 12.91 6.04
C LEU A 73 -14.25 14.06 5.48
N ARG A 74 -14.04 14.43 4.21
CA ARG A 74 -14.86 15.40 3.48
C ARG A 74 -16.32 14.98 3.36
N TYR A 75 -16.58 13.68 3.40
CA TYR A 75 -17.91 13.10 3.23
C TYR A 75 -18.44 12.49 4.53
N ALA A 76 -17.80 12.80 5.66
CA ALA A 76 -18.24 12.37 6.96
C ALA A 76 -19.49 13.14 7.41
N SER A 77 -20.39 12.45 8.10
CA SER A 77 -21.59 13.00 8.71
C SER A 77 -21.65 12.61 10.18
N ASP A 78 -22.25 13.45 11.02
CA ASP A 78 -22.57 13.07 12.39
C ASP A 78 -23.78 12.12 12.38
N ARG A 79 -23.62 10.96 12.98
CA ARG A 79 -24.68 9.98 13.22
C ARG A 79 -24.63 9.58 14.68
N ASP A 80 -25.64 9.97 15.43
CA ASP A 80 -25.75 9.70 16.87
C ASP A 80 -24.55 10.19 17.70
N GLY A 81 -23.91 11.29 17.27
CA GLY A 81 -22.73 11.86 17.93
C GLY A 81 -21.39 11.25 17.50
N ASP A 82 -21.41 10.24 16.62
CA ASP A 82 -20.23 9.67 16.00
C ASP A 82 -20.03 10.20 14.58
N LEU A 83 -18.78 10.54 14.23
CA LEU A 83 -18.42 10.95 12.89
C LEU A 83 -18.28 9.70 11.99
N VAL A 84 -19.17 9.53 11.03
CA VAL A 84 -19.25 8.35 10.16
C VAL A 84 -19.16 8.76 8.69
N VAL A 85 -18.34 8.04 7.92
CA VAL A 85 -18.32 8.15 6.45
C VAL A 85 -19.23 7.07 5.89
N GLY A 86 -20.44 7.44 5.46
CA GLY A 86 -21.40 6.52 4.85
C GLY A 86 -21.08 6.23 3.39
N GLY A 87 -21.36 5.02 2.91
CA GLY A 87 -21.08 4.62 1.52
C GLY A 87 -21.75 5.51 0.47
N PHE A 88 -23.04 5.81 0.65
CA PHE A 88 -23.76 6.74 -0.23
C PHE A 88 -23.27 8.18 -0.07
N ASP A 89 -23.02 8.64 1.17
CA ASP A 89 -22.53 10.00 1.42
C ASP A 89 -21.18 10.24 0.72
N ALA A 90 -20.27 9.26 0.79
CA ALA A 90 -18.99 9.29 0.11
C ALA A 90 -19.14 9.23 -1.42
N LEU A 91 -19.97 8.34 -1.95
CA LEU A 91 -20.19 8.20 -3.39
C LEU A 91 -20.81 9.46 -4.00
N ASP A 92 -21.89 9.95 -3.39
CA ASP A 92 -22.62 11.12 -3.85
C ASP A 92 -21.78 12.39 -3.69
N GLY A 93 -21.13 12.55 -2.54
CA GLY A 93 -20.23 13.67 -2.26
C GLY A 93 -19.05 13.71 -3.23
N TYR A 94 -18.37 12.57 -3.43
CA TYR A 94 -17.28 12.47 -4.40
C TYR A 94 -17.75 12.85 -5.81
N THR A 95 -18.85 12.25 -6.27
CA THR A 95 -19.40 12.51 -7.61
C THR A 95 -19.79 13.98 -7.76
N ALA A 96 -20.31 14.61 -6.71
CA ALA A 96 -20.66 16.03 -6.70
C ALA A 96 -19.44 16.96 -6.63
N ASP A 97 -18.32 16.51 -6.09
CA ASP A 97 -17.06 17.27 -5.99
C ASP A 97 -16.16 17.12 -7.22
N VAL A 98 -16.30 16.03 -7.99
CA VAL A 98 -15.61 15.86 -9.26
C VAL A 98 -15.92 17.06 -10.18
N ARG A 99 -14.86 17.70 -10.67
CA ARG A 99 -14.90 18.77 -11.67
C ARG A 99 -14.07 18.31 -12.86
N ASP A 100 -14.42 18.78 -14.07
CA ASP A 100 -13.63 18.51 -15.27
C ASP A 100 -12.17 18.92 -15.04
N GLY A 101 -11.27 17.94 -14.84
CA GLY A 101 -9.82 18.17 -14.76
C GLY A 101 -9.03 17.47 -13.65
N GLY A 102 -9.62 16.71 -12.72
CA GLY A 102 -8.83 15.94 -11.74
C GLY A 102 -9.60 15.42 -10.54
N PRO A 103 -8.93 14.67 -9.65
CA PRO A 103 -9.55 14.09 -8.47
C PRO A 103 -9.95 15.17 -7.45
N PRO A 104 -11.07 15.00 -6.73
CA PRO A 104 -11.40 15.90 -5.63
C PRO A 104 -10.43 15.66 -4.46
N ALA A 105 -9.72 16.70 -4.03
CA ALA A 105 -8.82 16.70 -2.87
C ALA A 105 -7.90 15.45 -2.77
N PRO A 106 -7.02 15.20 -3.76
CA PRO A 106 -6.16 14.02 -3.78
C PRO A 106 -5.31 13.94 -2.53
N THR A 107 -5.45 12.81 -1.82
CA THR A 107 -4.89 12.61 -0.48
C THR A 107 -4.35 11.20 -0.35
N VAL A 108 -3.18 11.08 0.29
CA VAL A 108 -2.56 9.82 0.71
C VAL A 108 -2.17 9.99 2.17
N TYR A 109 -2.52 9.01 3.00
CA TYR A 109 -2.14 8.99 4.41
C TYR A 109 -0.88 8.17 4.56
N TYR A 110 -0.06 8.47 5.57
CA TYR A 110 1.13 7.67 5.84
C TYR A 110 1.24 7.27 7.31
N ARG A 111 1.94 6.17 7.53
CA ARG A 111 2.40 5.73 8.85
C ARG A 111 3.81 5.18 8.71
N VAL A 112 4.72 5.61 9.57
CA VAL A 112 6.08 5.10 9.61
C VAL A 112 6.30 4.35 10.90
N VAL A 113 6.78 3.12 10.78
CA VAL A 113 7.14 2.27 11.91
C VAL A 113 8.55 1.72 11.76
N GLU A 114 9.22 1.47 12.87
CA GLU A 114 10.57 0.89 12.89
C GLU A 114 10.62 -0.34 13.79
N TYR A 115 11.55 -1.24 13.50
CA TYR A 115 11.85 -2.39 14.35
C TYR A 115 13.00 -1.99 15.31
N PRO A 116 12.77 -1.91 16.63
CA PRO A 116 13.75 -1.33 17.57
C PRO A 116 15.15 -1.97 17.55
N ASP A 117 15.24 -3.25 17.16
CA ASP A 117 16.47 -4.04 17.16
C ASP A 117 17.01 -4.34 15.74
N ASP A 118 16.39 -3.79 14.69
CA ASP A 118 16.76 -4.01 13.29
C ASP A 118 16.88 -2.67 12.55
N PRO A 119 17.87 -2.46 11.66
CA PRO A 119 17.93 -1.29 10.79
C PRO A 119 16.82 -1.25 9.72
N LEU A 120 15.60 -1.68 10.05
CA LEU A 120 14.46 -1.74 9.15
C LEU A 120 13.37 -0.75 9.57
N VAL A 121 13.04 0.14 8.66
CA VAL A 121 11.90 1.06 8.75
C VAL A 121 10.89 0.73 7.67
N VAL A 122 9.61 0.75 8.01
CA VAL A 122 8.51 0.54 7.07
C VAL A 122 7.72 1.83 6.95
N VAL A 123 7.66 2.35 5.72
CA VAL A 123 6.81 3.48 5.36
C VAL A 123 5.55 2.93 4.70
N GLN A 124 4.41 3.10 5.35
CA GLN A 124 3.10 2.71 4.84
C GLN A 124 2.40 3.93 4.25
N TYR A 125 1.78 3.76 3.09
CA TYR A 125 0.91 4.72 2.44
C TYR A 125 -0.47 4.08 2.28
N TRP A 126 -1.49 4.79 2.76
CA TRP A 126 -2.88 4.37 2.72
C TRP A 126 -3.66 5.28 1.77
N VAL A 127 -4.34 4.66 0.83
CA VAL A 127 -4.99 5.32 -0.28
C VAL A 127 -6.47 4.97 -0.24
N TYR A 128 -7.33 5.98 -0.11
CA TYR A 128 -8.78 5.79 -0.05
C TYR A 128 -9.44 6.22 -1.37
N SER A 129 -10.23 5.32 -1.95
CA SER A 129 -11.15 5.61 -3.05
C SER A 129 -12.59 5.48 -2.58
N ALA A 130 -13.48 6.36 -3.05
CA ALA A 130 -14.88 6.36 -2.62
C ALA A 130 -15.64 5.10 -3.08
N PHE A 131 -15.22 4.49 -4.20
CA PHE A 131 -15.94 3.39 -4.82
C PHE A 131 -15.03 2.51 -5.66
N ASP A 132 -15.02 1.20 -5.40
CA ASP A 132 -14.50 0.17 -6.32
C ASP A 132 -15.64 -0.24 -7.27
N GLN A 133 -15.41 -0.14 -8.58
CA GLN A 133 -16.38 -0.46 -9.62
C GLN A 133 -16.07 -1.76 -10.38
N PHE A 134 -15.17 -2.60 -9.86
CA PHE A 134 -14.68 -3.75 -10.58
C PHE A 134 -15.71 -4.89 -10.68
N THR A 135 -16.22 -5.10 -11.90
CA THR A 135 -17.08 -6.23 -12.28
C THR A 135 -18.15 -6.60 -11.23
N THR A 136 -18.03 -7.76 -10.58
CA THR A 136 -18.93 -8.25 -9.53
C THR A 136 -18.41 -7.98 -8.11
N ASN A 137 -17.22 -7.39 -7.98
CA ASN A 137 -16.61 -6.99 -6.71
C ASN A 137 -16.79 -5.48 -6.45
N PHE A 138 -17.86 -4.86 -6.95
CA PHE A 138 -18.07 -3.44 -6.68
C PHE A 138 -18.42 -3.24 -5.19
N HIS A 139 -17.86 -2.22 -4.55
CA HIS A 139 -18.19 -1.84 -3.19
C HIS A 139 -17.89 -0.37 -2.90
N TRP A 140 -18.60 0.19 -1.92
CA TRP A 140 -18.27 1.50 -1.37
C TRP A 140 -17.08 1.39 -0.44
N HIS A 141 -16.28 2.45 -0.41
CA HIS A 141 -15.04 2.53 0.34
C HIS A 141 -14.05 1.49 -0.16
N ASP A 142 -12.90 1.97 -0.59
CA ASP A 142 -11.79 1.10 -0.90
C ASP A 142 -10.51 1.69 -0.34
N TRP A 143 -9.74 0.85 0.35
CA TRP A 143 -8.51 1.24 1.02
C TRP A 143 -7.38 0.33 0.52
N GLU A 144 -6.46 0.94 -0.21
CA GLU A 144 -5.25 0.28 -0.68
C GLU A 144 -4.06 0.65 0.20
N LEU A 145 -3.16 -0.30 0.39
CA LEU A 145 -1.93 -0.15 1.17
C LEU A 145 -0.72 -0.33 0.26
N LEU A 146 0.18 0.65 0.29
CA LEU A 146 1.49 0.59 -0.34
C LEU A 146 2.55 0.68 0.76
N GLN A 147 3.61 -0.11 0.66
CA GLN A 147 4.66 -0.16 1.67
C GLN A 147 6.02 -0.04 1.01
N THR A 148 6.91 0.72 1.65
CA THR A 148 8.33 0.75 1.33
C THR A 148 9.11 0.35 2.57
N PHE A 149 9.89 -0.71 2.45
CA PHE A 149 10.83 -1.18 3.44
C PHE A 149 12.18 -0.54 3.17
N VAL A 150 12.75 0.11 4.18
CA VAL A 150 13.99 0.90 4.10
C VAL A 150 15.01 0.29 5.05
N ASP A 151 16.19 -0.04 4.53
CA ASP A 151 17.37 -0.37 5.33
C ASP A 151 18.06 0.95 5.71
N THR A 152 18.03 1.29 7.00
CA THR A 152 18.55 2.57 7.52
C THR A 152 20.06 2.61 7.60
N ASP A 153 20.74 1.47 7.67
CA ASP A 153 22.21 1.39 7.62
C ASP A 153 22.71 1.64 6.19
N ALA A 154 22.00 1.09 5.20
CA ALA A 154 22.30 1.27 3.78
C ALA A 154 21.66 2.53 3.17
N ASP A 155 20.79 3.21 3.93
CA ASP A 155 20.01 4.40 3.55
C ASP A 155 19.29 4.27 2.19
N ARG A 156 18.67 3.10 1.95
CA ARG A 156 17.96 2.80 0.69
C ARG A 156 16.72 1.93 0.89
N ALA A 157 15.80 1.98 -0.08
CA ALA A 157 14.73 1.00 -0.19
C ALA A 157 15.29 -0.40 -0.47
N VAL A 158 14.70 -1.40 0.18
CA VAL A 158 15.04 -2.83 0.02
C VAL A 158 13.85 -3.67 -0.44
N CYS A 159 12.63 -3.17 -0.28
CA CYS A 159 11.43 -3.78 -0.81
C CYS A 159 10.34 -2.72 -0.99
N HIS A 160 9.61 -2.78 -2.10
CA HIS A 160 8.30 -2.16 -2.23
C HIS A 160 7.24 -3.26 -2.23
N ALA A 161 6.14 -3.04 -1.51
CA ALA A 161 4.97 -3.91 -1.56
C ALA A 161 3.72 -3.08 -1.83
N ALA A 162 2.75 -3.66 -2.54
CA ALA A 162 1.47 -3.02 -2.84
C ALA A 162 0.32 -4.00 -2.59
N SER A 163 -0.86 -3.53 -2.19
CA SER A 163 -2.04 -4.39 -2.09
C SER A 163 -2.53 -4.78 -3.49
N ALA A 164 -2.92 -6.05 -3.65
CA ALA A 164 -3.47 -6.56 -4.91
C ALA A 164 -4.55 -7.59 -4.62
N HIS A 165 -5.76 -7.42 -5.18
CA HIS A 165 -6.90 -8.31 -4.95
C HIS A 165 -6.87 -9.57 -5.84
N SER A 166 -5.68 -10.15 -6.03
CA SER A 166 -5.47 -11.34 -6.86
C SER A 166 -5.49 -12.63 -6.04
N ARG A 167 -6.29 -13.60 -6.47
CA ARG A 167 -6.32 -14.95 -5.86
C ARG A 167 -5.22 -15.89 -6.35
N ALA A 168 -4.50 -15.53 -7.42
CA ALA A 168 -3.64 -16.47 -8.14
C ALA A 168 -2.16 -16.07 -8.13
N VAL A 169 -1.84 -14.80 -8.37
CA VAL A 169 -0.45 -14.30 -8.35
C VAL A 169 -0.49 -12.79 -8.13
N PRO A 170 -0.20 -12.28 -6.92
CA PRO A 170 0.03 -10.87 -6.74
C PRO A 170 1.50 -10.62 -7.10
N ASN A 171 1.78 -10.02 -8.27
CA ASN A 171 3.10 -9.44 -8.52
C ASN A 171 3.15 -8.07 -7.83
N ASN A 172 3.14 -8.13 -6.50
CA ASN A 172 2.89 -6.98 -5.66
C ASN A 172 4.06 -6.66 -4.73
N GLU A 173 5.19 -7.35 -4.92
CA GLU A 173 6.45 -7.10 -4.20
C GLU A 173 7.59 -6.89 -5.20
N TYR A 174 8.44 -5.90 -4.94
CA TYR A 174 9.66 -5.64 -5.70
C TYR A 174 10.84 -5.54 -4.73
N LEU A 175 11.63 -6.61 -4.67
CA LEU A 175 12.80 -6.73 -3.81
C LEU A 175 14.04 -6.09 -4.44
N ASP A 176 14.86 -5.45 -3.60
CA ASP A 176 16.08 -4.74 -4.00
C ASP A 176 15.86 -3.81 -5.21
N PRO A 177 14.94 -2.84 -5.11
CA PRO A 177 14.57 -1.99 -6.23
C PRO A 177 15.72 -1.06 -6.65
N ASP A 178 15.85 -0.85 -7.96
CA ASP A 178 16.86 0.07 -8.52
C ASP A 178 16.49 1.54 -8.28
N ALA A 179 15.19 1.83 -8.16
CA ALA A 179 14.65 3.16 -7.88
C ALA A 179 14.28 3.30 -6.40
N GLU A 180 14.51 4.48 -5.81
CA GLU A 180 14.07 4.75 -4.44
C GLU A 180 12.55 4.80 -4.30
N ARG A 181 11.84 5.29 -5.32
CA ARG A 181 10.39 5.50 -5.29
C ARG A 181 9.69 4.43 -6.09
N ALA A 182 8.65 3.84 -5.51
CA ALA A 182 7.80 2.88 -6.20
C ALA A 182 6.97 3.58 -7.28
N ALA A 183 6.98 3.03 -8.51
CA ALA A 183 5.98 3.31 -9.51
C ALA A 183 4.84 2.29 -9.36
N VAL A 184 3.60 2.76 -9.22
CA VAL A 184 2.43 1.90 -8.97
C VAL A 184 1.40 2.15 -10.05
N LEU A 185 1.00 1.09 -10.77
CA LEU A 185 -0.16 1.12 -11.65
C LEU A 185 -1.37 0.60 -10.88
N SER A 186 -2.39 1.45 -10.74
CA SER A 186 -3.67 1.05 -10.16
C SER A 186 -4.58 0.54 -11.26
N GLU A 187 -5.06 -0.69 -11.14
CA GLU A 187 -5.96 -1.31 -12.10
C GLU A 187 -7.33 -0.60 -12.14
N LEU A 188 -7.82 -0.37 -13.35
CA LEU A 188 -9.05 0.39 -13.62
C LEU A 188 -10.23 -0.15 -12.81
N GLY A 189 -10.68 0.66 -11.84
CA GLY A 189 -11.85 0.43 -11.02
C GLY A 189 -11.74 -0.67 -9.96
N SER A 190 -10.68 -1.48 -9.90
CA SER A 190 -10.43 -2.48 -8.83
C SER A 190 -9.43 -2.03 -7.78
N HIS A 191 -8.74 -0.93 -8.09
CA HIS A 191 -7.60 -0.35 -7.38
C HIS A 191 -6.47 -1.33 -7.03
N SER A 192 -6.52 -2.55 -7.57
CA SER A 192 -5.45 -3.54 -7.41
C SER A 192 -4.16 -2.96 -7.95
N SER A 193 -3.13 -2.98 -7.12
CA SER A 193 -1.90 -2.28 -7.41
C SER A 193 -0.84 -3.24 -7.96
N ALA A 194 -0.23 -2.85 -9.07
CA ALA A 194 0.91 -3.52 -9.65
C ALA A 194 2.14 -2.62 -9.58
N LEU A 195 3.27 -3.17 -9.15
CA LEU A 195 4.54 -2.44 -9.08
C LEU A 195 5.21 -2.41 -10.45
N GLY A 196 5.62 -1.22 -10.89
CA GLY A 196 6.50 -1.04 -12.05
C GLY A 196 7.92 -1.42 -11.68
N LEU A 197 8.51 -2.35 -12.43
CA LEU A 197 9.86 -2.88 -12.19
C LEU A 197 10.97 -2.10 -12.92
N ASN A 198 10.62 -0.99 -13.57
CA ASN A 198 11.51 -0.30 -14.49
C ASN A 198 12.38 0.75 -13.80
N ALA A 199 13.62 0.87 -14.26
CA ALA A 199 14.48 2.02 -13.97
C ALA A 199 13.90 3.33 -14.55
N THR A 200 13.10 3.23 -15.63
CA THR A 200 12.46 4.39 -16.26
C THR A 200 11.04 4.57 -15.73
N ARG A 201 10.85 5.64 -14.96
CA ARG A 201 9.68 5.92 -14.13
C ARG A 201 8.33 5.99 -14.84
N ASP A 202 8.31 6.34 -16.13
CA ASP A 202 7.10 6.54 -16.96
C ASP A 202 6.83 5.37 -17.93
N ARG A 203 7.56 4.27 -17.81
CA ARG A 203 7.30 3.03 -18.56
C ARG A 203 6.90 1.94 -17.58
N PHE A 204 5.89 1.15 -17.93
CA PHE A 204 5.43 0.05 -17.08
C PHE A 204 5.79 -1.29 -17.70
N GLU A 205 6.55 -2.11 -16.96
CA GLU A 205 6.78 -3.51 -17.29
C GLU A 205 6.40 -4.36 -16.09
N ARG A 206 5.66 -5.43 -16.38
CA ARG A 206 5.18 -6.37 -15.36
C ARG A 206 6.24 -7.43 -15.01
N LEU A 207 7.22 -7.64 -15.87
CA LEU A 207 8.30 -8.60 -15.72
C LEU A 207 9.61 -7.91 -16.11
N PRO A 208 10.75 -8.24 -15.48
CA PRO A 208 12.05 -7.73 -15.92
C PRO A 208 12.30 -8.10 -17.38
N LEU A 209 12.73 -7.16 -18.21
CA LEU A 209 13.36 -7.50 -19.48
C LEU A 209 14.75 -8.03 -19.17
N ASP A 210 15.06 -9.25 -19.62
CA ASP A 210 16.45 -9.66 -19.74
C ASP A 210 17.12 -8.68 -20.72
N ASP A 211 18.22 -8.05 -20.30
CA ASP A 211 19.06 -7.24 -21.19
C ASP A 211 19.49 -8.11 -22.38
N SER A 212 18.87 -7.86 -23.54
CA SER A 212 19.22 -8.48 -24.83
C SER A 212 20.48 -7.87 -25.43
#